data_AF-A0A8H5UPN5-F1
#
_entry.id   AF-A0A8H5UPN5-F1
#
_cell.length_a   1.000
_cell.length_b   1.000
_cell.length_c   1.000
_cell.angle_alpha   90.00
_cell.angle_beta   90.00
_cell.angle_gamma   90.00
#
_symmetry.space_group_name_H-M   'P 1'
#
loop_
_entity.id
_entity.type
_entity.pdbx_description
1 polymer ?
#
loop_
_entity_poly.entity_id
_entity_poly.type
_entity_poly.pdbx_seq_one_letter_code
_entity_poly.pdbx_strand_id
1 'polypeptide(L)'
;MKVPLYASAGVATSCVAFLFGMDTGSIGPITTMTAFKETFGDFSATIHGVIVSTILIPGALTALIAGALAHRFGQVRLIAIGSIIFGIGAAIECGAPYLGVFILGRLIKGMGEGLFLSNVYVQVSEMSPSRVRGIMTALPQFSITTGIVTGYFTCYGTSRLGSSSVTWRLPLAIVAFLGLLLSMVAFIVPPSPRWLLSKGRIDEARTVCRQLGIDEVEEKELLAQAYDTPGGLDGETSLWQDIQHTFRDFRCAFSAPYRGRTAFACFLMGMQQFSGIDGVLYYAPILFTQAGLSGEKASFLASGISAVVILAATLPATIFAEQWGRRMQSILGGVLIVGLMVIMGSLYASGQVHPEYGAGRWVVIVCIYLFAIAFSFTWAIGFRTWVVESMPRRTRSSASSLAQSSNWAANYIVALVTPVLLDKSSFGAYYLFAGCSLVTTIMVILFMMFAIPSPKPLRKDTGAADVSVSSRWFEGDKERRSLADQLQALETQIQRDIETAAELVAKQVASSSIEDRFTEALRKKREEEAKPEKTNPEETNPEETNPEETNPEETNPEETNPEETNPEETNPEDEKCGQFDQSLRPRRRARMPEK
;
A
#
# COMPACT_ATOMS: atom_id res chain seq x y z
N MET A 1 -13.77 -10.87 22.65
CA MET A 1 -13.37 -11.00 21.23
C MET A 1 -11.92 -11.50 21.18
N LYS A 2 -11.64 -12.61 20.49
CA LYS A 2 -10.25 -13.00 20.20
C LYS A 2 -9.73 -12.10 19.08
N VAL A 3 -8.61 -11.42 19.29
CA VAL A 3 -7.95 -10.62 18.25
C VAL A 3 -7.53 -11.58 17.12
N PRO A 4 -7.85 -11.28 15.85
CA PRO A 4 -7.48 -12.15 14.76
C PRO A 4 -5.95 -12.21 14.58
N LEU A 5 -5.43 -13.37 14.19
CA LEU A 5 -3.99 -13.62 14.12
C LEU A 5 -3.26 -12.67 13.18
N TYR A 6 -3.87 -12.34 12.03
CA TYR A 6 -3.29 -11.39 11.08
C TYR A 6 -3.04 -10.02 11.72
N ALA A 7 -3.94 -9.58 12.62
CA ALA A 7 -3.83 -8.27 13.26
C ALA A 7 -2.74 -8.29 14.34
N SER A 8 -2.74 -9.30 15.22
CA SER A 8 -1.71 -9.41 16.27
C SER A 8 -0.31 -9.60 15.67
N ALA A 9 -0.18 -10.41 14.63
CA ALA A 9 1.09 -10.64 13.97
C ALA A 9 1.52 -9.45 13.10
N GLY A 10 0.58 -8.77 12.44
CA GLY A 10 0.84 -7.54 11.70
C GLY A 10 1.36 -6.43 12.61
N VAL A 11 0.76 -6.24 13.79
CA VAL A 11 1.23 -5.31 14.82
C VAL A 11 2.62 -5.72 15.32
N ALA A 12 2.81 -6.97 15.75
CA ALA A 12 4.10 -7.44 16.27
C ALA A 12 5.24 -7.27 15.25
N THR A 13 4.98 -7.57 13.98
CA THR A 13 5.94 -7.37 12.87
C THR A 13 6.23 -5.88 12.66
N SER A 14 5.19 -5.04 12.66
CA SER A 14 5.33 -3.59 12.46
C SER A 14 6.10 -2.91 13.59
N CYS A 15 6.01 -3.41 14.83
CA CYS A 15 6.79 -2.91 15.96
C CYS A 15 8.29 -2.96 15.73
N VAL A 16 8.82 -3.84 14.87
CA VAL A 16 10.25 -3.85 14.54
C VAL A 16 10.65 -2.57 13.78
N ALA A 17 9.78 -2.03 12.93
CA ALA A 17 10.02 -0.77 12.22
C ALA A 17 10.10 0.45 13.16
N PHE A 18 9.65 0.32 14.42
CA PHE A 18 9.87 1.32 15.46
C PHE A 18 11.35 1.62 15.69
N LEU A 19 12.22 0.62 15.57
CA LEU A 19 13.68 0.78 15.75
C LEU A 19 14.28 1.80 14.80
N PHE A 20 13.89 1.73 13.53
CA PHE A 20 14.29 2.69 12.50
C PHE A 20 13.85 4.10 12.90
N GLY A 21 12.57 4.27 13.25
CA GLY A 21 12.04 5.55 13.67
C GLY A 21 12.75 6.14 14.90
N MET A 22 12.97 5.32 15.93
CA MET A 22 13.64 5.76 17.16
C MET A 22 15.07 6.21 16.91
N ASP A 23 15.79 5.55 15.99
CA ASP A 23 17.10 5.97 15.58
C ASP A 23 17.08 7.32 14.82
N THR A 24 16.21 7.44 13.81
CA THR A 24 16.00 8.69 13.07
C THR A 24 15.68 9.87 14.00
N GLY A 25 14.82 9.67 14.99
CA GLY A 25 14.42 10.70 15.95
C GLY A 25 15.44 10.99 17.06
N SER A 26 16.45 10.14 17.26
CA SER A 26 17.43 10.31 18.36
C SER A 26 18.79 10.81 17.89
N ILE A 27 19.25 10.46 16.68
CA ILE A 27 20.60 10.79 16.21
C ILE A 27 20.85 12.31 16.11
N GLY A 28 19.86 13.08 15.67
CA GLY A 28 19.92 14.54 15.61
C GLY A 28 20.15 15.18 16.98
N PRO A 29 19.26 14.92 17.97
CA PRO A 29 19.47 15.37 19.34
C PRO A 29 20.78 14.87 19.96
N ILE A 30 21.13 13.59 19.82
CA ILE A 30 22.36 13.00 20.40
C ILE A 30 23.60 13.76 19.96
N THR A 31 23.73 14.04 18.66
CA THR A 31 24.91 14.72 18.10
C THR A 31 25.01 16.20 18.47
N THR A 32 23.91 16.79 18.99
CA THR A 32 23.88 18.19 19.43
C THR A 32 23.99 18.36 20.94
N MET A 33 23.89 17.26 21.72
CA MET A 33 24.07 17.28 23.17
C MET A 33 25.51 17.67 23.56
N THR A 34 25.62 18.52 24.58
CA THR A 34 26.91 18.97 25.12
C THR A 34 27.79 17.80 25.57
N ALA A 35 27.25 16.81 26.28
CA ALA A 35 27.99 15.63 26.74
C ALA A 35 28.54 14.74 25.59
N PHE A 36 27.88 14.76 24.42
CA PHE A 36 28.37 14.05 23.24
C PHE A 36 29.62 14.75 22.67
N LYS A 37 29.57 16.09 22.56
CA LYS A 37 30.70 16.93 22.14
C LYS A 37 31.86 16.89 23.12
N GLU A 38 31.59 16.82 24.43
CA GLU A 38 32.64 16.62 25.44
C GLU A 38 33.36 15.27 25.28
N THR A 39 32.66 14.24 24.79
CA THR A 39 33.25 12.90 24.60
C THR A 39 34.07 12.81 23.30
N PHE A 40 33.56 13.37 22.20
CA PHE A 40 34.13 13.18 20.86
C PHE A 40 34.85 14.42 20.29
N GLY A 41 34.80 15.54 21.00
CA GLY A 41 35.24 16.85 20.53
C GLY A 41 34.21 17.53 19.62
N ASP A 42 34.46 18.80 19.32
CA ASP A 42 33.76 19.48 18.24
C ASP A 42 34.25 18.96 16.89
N PHE A 43 33.32 18.75 15.98
CA PHE A 43 33.58 18.25 14.64
C PHE A 43 32.98 19.18 13.59
N SER A 44 33.58 19.20 12.39
CA SER A 44 33.09 20.03 11.29
C SER A 44 31.71 19.57 10.83
N ALA A 45 30.96 20.48 10.18
CA ALA A 45 29.65 20.17 9.61
C ALA A 45 29.68 18.96 8.66
N THR A 46 30.79 18.75 7.94
CA THR A 46 31.00 17.56 7.09
C THR A 46 31.04 16.29 7.91
N ILE A 47 31.79 16.27 9.01
CA ILE A 47 31.87 15.09 9.89
C ILE A 47 30.53 14.84 10.58
N HIS A 48 29.80 15.89 10.98
CA HIS A 48 28.42 15.74 11.47
C HIS A 48 27.54 15.04 10.43
N GLY A 49 27.62 15.49 9.18
CA GLY A 49 26.95 14.85 8.05
C GLY A 49 27.30 13.37 7.90
N VAL A 50 28.59 13.02 8.00
CA VAL A 50 29.06 11.63 7.96
C VAL A 50 28.47 10.82 9.13
N ILE A 51 28.49 11.34 10.36
CA ILE A 51 27.94 10.63 11.54
C ILE A 51 26.49 10.26 11.32
N VAL A 52 25.67 11.19 10.84
CA VAL A 52 24.23 10.95 10.61
C VAL A 52 23.99 10.02 9.43
N SER A 53 24.67 10.26 8.31
CA SER A 53 24.39 9.58 7.03
C SER A 53 24.97 8.17 6.91
N THR A 54 26.03 7.82 7.66
CA THR A 54 26.77 6.56 7.46
C THR A 54 25.92 5.29 7.63
N ILE A 55 24.85 5.34 8.42
CA ILE A 55 23.91 4.22 8.58
C ILE A 55 23.21 3.83 7.25
N LEU A 56 22.99 4.80 6.36
CA LEU A 56 22.17 4.64 5.16
C LEU A 56 22.87 3.82 4.06
N ILE A 57 24.21 3.87 3.97
CA ILE A 57 24.98 3.10 2.98
C ILE A 57 24.83 1.58 3.19
N PRO A 58 25.20 1.01 4.35
CA PRO A 58 25.04 -0.42 4.59
C PRO A 58 23.58 -0.84 4.63
N GLY A 59 22.66 0.03 5.06
CA GLY A 59 21.22 -0.19 4.91
C GLY A 59 20.84 -0.45 3.45
N ALA A 60 21.25 0.44 2.55
CA ALA A 60 21.01 0.28 1.12
C ALA A 60 21.63 -0.97 0.51
N LEU A 61 22.88 -1.27 0.84
CA LEU A 61 23.56 -2.46 0.33
C LEU A 61 22.88 -3.76 0.80
N THR A 62 22.46 -3.82 2.06
CA THR A 62 21.82 -5.01 2.62
C THR A 62 20.39 -5.20 2.14
N ALA A 63 19.61 -4.13 1.93
CA ALA A 63 18.26 -4.28 1.39
C ALA A 63 18.21 -4.74 -0.07
N LEU A 64 19.23 -4.41 -0.88
CA LEU A 64 19.32 -4.91 -2.26
C LEU A 64 19.36 -6.44 -2.33
N ILE A 65 19.99 -7.08 -1.35
CA ILE A 65 20.08 -8.55 -1.26
C ILE A 65 19.04 -9.15 -0.31
N ALA A 66 18.36 -8.35 0.52
CA ALA A 66 17.41 -8.83 1.53
C ALA A 66 16.27 -9.66 0.92
N GLY A 67 15.82 -9.35 -0.30
CA GLY A 67 14.80 -10.15 -1.00
C GLY A 67 15.29 -11.57 -1.35
N ALA A 68 16.51 -11.70 -1.87
CA ALA A 68 17.12 -13.00 -2.15
C ALA A 68 17.35 -13.81 -0.86
N LEU A 69 17.82 -13.15 0.20
CA LEU A 69 17.96 -13.78 1.51
C LEU A 69 16.58 -14.19 2.08
N ALA A 70 15.54 -13.38 1.88
CA ALA A 70 14.19 -13.66 2.39
C ALA A 70 13.57 -14.87 1.69
N HIS A 71 13.81 -15.00 0.38
CA HIS A 71 13.43 -16.19 -0.36
C HIS A 71 14.03 -17.46 0.26
N ARG A 72 15.30 -17.42 0.68
CA ARG A 72 15.98 -18.58 1.29
C ARG A 72 15.58 -18.83 2.74
N PHE A 73 15.67 -17.82 3.60
CA PHE A 73 15.57 -17.98 5.05
C PHE A 73 14.17 -17.69 5.60
N GLY A 74 13.32 -16.98 4.86
CA GLY A 74 12.03 -16.46 5.28
C GLY A 74 12.15 -15.04 5.86
N GLN A 75 11.11 -14.23 5.65
CA GLN A 75 11.07 -12.83 6.07
C GLN A 75 11.19 -12.70 7.59
N VAL A 76 10.42 -13.48 8.35
CA VAL A 76 10.40 -13.43 9.83
C VAL A 76 11.78 -13.65 10.44
N ARG A 77 12.57 -14.60 9.90
CA ARG A 77 13.93 -14.88 10.38
C ARG A 77 14.87 -13.72 10.08
N LEU A 78 14.78 -13.12 8.89
CA LEU A 78 15.58 -11.95 8.56
C LEU A 78 15.21 -10.72 9.37
N ILE A 79 13.93 -10.54 9.70
CA ILE A 79 13.49 -9.47 10.59
C ILE A 79 14.16 -9.63 11.96
N ALA A 80 14.16 -10.84 12.53
CA ALA A 80 14.83 -11.10 13.81
C ALA A 80 16.35 -10.92 13.75
N ILE A 81 17.01 -11.47 12.72
CA ILE A 81 18.46 -11.32 12.54
C ILE A 81 18.84 -9.85 12.34
N GLY A 82 18.10 -9.12 11.50
CA GLY A 82 18.30 -7.70 11.28
C GLY A 82 18.13 -6.88 12.55
N SER A 83 17.10 -7.18 13.35
CA SER A 83 16.85 -6.54 14.65
C SER A 83 17.99 -6.78 15.65
N ILE A 84 18.55 -7.99 15.69
CA ILE A 84 19.72 -8.31 16.53
C ILE A 84 20.95 -7.52 16.08
N ILE A 85 21.25 -7.52 14.78
CA ILE A 85 22.39 -6.77 14.21
C ILE A 85 22.24 -5.27 14.52
N PHE A 86 21.02 -4.73 14.38
CA PHE A 86 20.70 -3.35 14.72
C PHE A 86 20.95 -3.06 16.21
N GLY A 87 20.50 -3.94 17.10
CA GLY A 87 20.72 -3.85 18.55
C GLY A 87 22.20 -3.90 18.94
N ILE A 88 22.98 -4.79 18.31
CA ILE A 88 24.44 -4.88 18.50
C ILE A 88 25.13 -3.59 18.05
N GLY A 89 24.76 -3.07 16.86
CA GLY A 89 25.29 -1.79 16.37
C GLY A 89 25.01 -0.64 17.34
N ALA A 90 23.77 -0.53 17.85
CA ALA A 90 23.40 0.46 18.87
C ALA A 90 24.16 0.28 20.20
N ALA A 91 24.45 -0.96 20.62
CA ALA A 91 25.26 -1.22 21.80
C ALA A 91 26.71 -0.76 21.63
N ILE A 92 27.29 -0.95 20.44
CA ILE A 92 28.61 -0.45 20.08
C ILE A 92 28.64 1.08 20.07
N GLU A 93 27.61 1.73 19.50
CA GLU A 93 27.45 3.20 19.56
C GLU A 93 27.42 3.70 21.01
N CYS A 94 26.60 3.06 21.85
CA CYS A 94 26.48 3.40 23.28
C CYS A 94 27.81 3.27 24.03
N GLY A 95 28.58 2.22 23.76
CA GLY A 95 29.86 1.94 24.39
C GLY A 95 31.06 2.69 23.78
N ALA A 96 30.84 3.51 22.75
CA ALA A 96 31.94 4.08 21.97
C ALA A 96 32.84 5.02 22.82
N PRO A 97 34.16 4.76 22.88
CA PRO A 97 35.12 5.62 23.56
C PRO A 97 35.65 6.75 22.66
N TYR A 98 35.62 6.57 21.34
CA TYR A 98 36.01 7.58 20.35
C TYR A 98 35.18 7.44 19.07
N LEU A 99 35.20 8.47 18.22
CA LEU A 99 34.26 8.63 17.10
C LEU A 99 34.30 7.46 16.10
N GLY A 100 35.47 6.86 15.85
CA GLY A 100 35.61 5.72 14.95
C GLY A 100 34.79 4.50 15.37
N VAL A 101 34.70 4.20 16.68
CA VAL A 101 33.85 3.11 17.20
C VAL A 101 32.38 3.45 17.04
N PHE A 102 32.00 4.73 17.23
CA PHE A 102 30.64 5.19 17.02
C PHE A 102 30.21 5.00 15.55
N ILE A 103 31.07 5.38 14.60
CA ILE A 103 30.83 5.19 13.15
C ILE A 103 30.75 3.70 12.81
N LEU A 104 31.60 2.85 13.39
CA LEU A 104 31.51 1.39 13.21
C LEU A 104 30.16 0.85 13.71
N GLY A 105 29.69 1.32 14.86
CA GLY A 105 28.36 1.00 15.39
C GLY A 105 27.25 1.37 14.40
N ARG A 106 27.32 2.58 13.81
CA ARG A 106 26.38 3.04 12.77
C ARG A 106 26.37 2.13 11.55
N LEU A 107 27.55 1.69 11.10
CA LEU A 107 27.67 0.81 9.94
C LEU A 107 27.00 -0.55 10.18
N ILE A 108 27.29 -1.17 11.32
CA ILE A 108 26.70 -2.45 11.73
C ILE A 108 25.19 -2.29 11.89
N LYS A 109 24.75 -1.23 12.55
CA LYS A 109 23.34 -0.91 12.76
C LYS A 109 22.58 -0.80 11.44
N GLY A 110 23.15 -0.09 10.46
CA GLY A 110 22.55 0.05 9.13
C GLY A 110 22.44 -1.26 8.37
N MET A 111 23.39 -2.19 8.52
CA MET A 111 23.23 -3.54 7.95
C MET A 111 22.00 -4.26 8.51
N GLY A 112 21.73 -4.10 9.80
CA GLY A 112 20.52 -4.64 10.43
C GLY A 112 19.25 -4.01 9.87
N GLU A 113 19.24 -2.68 9.75
CA GLU A 113 18.14 -1.89 9.20
C GLU A 113 17.71 -2.36 7.81
N GLY A 114 18.66 -2.49 6.88
CA GLY A 114 18.35 -2.91 5.51
C GLY A 114 17.82 -4.35 5.42
N LEU A 115 18.21 -5.22 6.35
CA LEU A 115 17.70 -6.60 6.43
C LEU A 115 16.27 -6.68 6.97
N PHE A 116 15.89 -5.91 8.01
CA PHE A 116 14.56 -6.05 8.60
C PHE A 116 13.51 -5.15 7.93
N LEU A 117 13.85 -3.91 7.55
CA LEU A 117 12.83 -2.89 7.25
C LEU A 117 11.97 -3.26 6.03
N SER A 118 12.60 -3.66 4.93
CA SER A 118 11.90 -4.12 3.73
C SER A 118 11.09 -5.39 3.99
N ASN A 119 11.63 -6.31 4.79
CA ASN A 119 10.97 -7.57 5.12
C ASN A 119 9.77 -7.40 6.03
N VAL A 120 9.75 -6.38 6.91
CA VAL A 120 8.57 -6.02 7.71
C VAL A 120 7.38 -5.69 6.80
N TYR A 121 7.58 -4.84 5.78
CA TYR A 121 6.51 -4.48 4.84
C TYR A 121 5.99 -5.69 4.05
N VAL A 122 6.90 -6.54 3.58
CA VAL A 122 6.53 -7.76 2.83
C VAL A 122 5.75 -8.71 3.73
N GLN A 123 6.26 -9.02 4.92
CA GLN A 123 5.62 -9.94 5.85
C GLN A 123 4.21 -9.46 6.23
N VAL A 124 4.04 -8.18 6.57
CA VAL A 124 2.72 -7.62 6.91
C VAL A 124 1.75 -7.71 5.72
N SER A 125 2.22 -7.42 4.50
CA SER A 125 1.39 -7.52 3.29
C SER A 125 0.95 -8.95 2.97
N GLU A 126 1.86 -9.91 3.13
CA GLU A 126 1.63 -11.34 2.81
C GLU A 126 0.77 -12.05 3.84
N MET A 127 0.74 -11.57 5.08
CA MET A 127 -0.10 -12.11 6.14
C MET A 127 -1.51 -11.50 6.19
N SER A 128 -1.72 -10.40 5.49
CA SER A 128 -2.98 -9.65 5.57
C SER A 128 -3.98 -10.14 4.53
N PRO A 129 -5.22 -10.49 4.95
CA PRO A 129 -6.32 -10.75 4.02
C PRO A 129 -6.57 -9.53 3.13
N SER A 130 -6.99 -9.76 1.88
CA SER A 130 -7.17 -8.69 0.90
C SER A 130 -8.08 -7.55 1.39
N ARG A 131 -9.13 -7.87 2.16
CA ARG A 131 -10.09 -6.89 2.71
C ARG A 131 -9.46 -5.83 3.62
N VAL A 132 -8.41 -6.17 4.35
CA VAL A 132 -7.80 -5.29 5.38
C VAL A 132 -6.34 -4.95 5.08
N ARG A 133 -5.79 -5.47 3.97
CA ARG A 133 -4.39 -5.30 3.58
C ARG A 133 -3.95 -3.85 3.55
N GLY A 134 -4.77 -2.93 3.04
CA GLY A 134 -4.45 -1.50 2.98
C GLY A 134 -4.07 -0.93 4.35
N ILE A 135 -4.95 -1.07 5.34
CA ILE A 135 -4.71 -0.58 6.71
C ILE A 135 -3.53 -1.32 7.36
N MET A 136 -3.42 -2.64 7.17
CA MET A 136 -2.32 -3.41 7.74
C MET A 136 -0.96 -2.95 7.19
N THR A 137 -0.85 -2.69 5.90
CA THR A 137 0.40 -2.18 5.30
C THR A 137 0.77 -0.76 5.72
N ALA A 138 -0.13 -0.02 6.36
CA ALA A 138 0.15 1.28 6.98
C ALA A 138 0.76 1.16 8.40
N LEU A 139 0.61 0.03 9.09
CA LEU A 139 1.11 -0.18 10.45
C LEU A 139 2.63 -0.02 10.61
N PRO A 140 3.49 -0.49 9.67
CA PRO A 140 4.92 -0.24 9.76
C PRO A 140 5.24 1.25 9.71
N GLN A 141 4.57 2.02 8.84
CA GLN A 141 4.78 3.47 8.76
C GLN A 141 4.36 4.18 10.05
N PHE A 142 3.23 3.78 10.63
CA PHE A 142 2.79 4.27 11.94
C PHE A 142 3.81 3.95 13.05
N SER A 143 4.41 2.75 13.01
CA SER A 143 5.43 2.34 13.98
C SER A 143 6.71 3.17 13.83
N ILE A 144 7.12 3.48 12.59
CA ILE A 144 8.25 4.37 12.30
C ILE A 144 8.01 5.76 12.88
N THR A 145 6.87 6.40 12.56
CA THR A 145 6.60 7.77 13.04
C THR A 145 6.45 7.83 14.56
N THR A 146 5.86 6.81 15.18
CA THR A 146 5.84 6.66 16.64
C THR A 146 7.24 6.48 17.24
N GLY A 147 8.11 5.74 16.54
CA GLY A 147 9.53 5.63 16.87
C GLY A 147 10.23 6.99 16.85
N ILE A 148 10.03 7.80 15.80
CA ILE A 148 10.61 9.15 15.67
C ILE A 148 10.21 10.02 16.86
N VAL A 149 8.91 10.05 17.19
CA VAL A 149 8.40 10.77 18.38
C VAL A 149 9.12 10.28 19.63
N THR A 150 9.19 8.97 19.84
CA THR A 150 9.81 8.39 21.04
C THR A 150 11.30 8.73 21.10
N GLY A 151 12.02 8.72 19.98
CA GLY A 151 13.43 9.11 19.90
C GLY A 151 13.67 10.54 20.39
N TYR A 152 12.91 11.50 19.86
CA TYR A 152 13.02 12.90 20.29
C TYR A 152 12.69 13.10 21.76
N PHE A 153 11.59 12.53 22.24
CA PHE A 153 11.17 12.67 23.63
C PHE A 153 12.11 11.94 24.59
N THR A 154 12.71 10.82 24.18
CA THR A 154 13.76 10.14 24.94
C THR A 154 14.96 11.06 25.10
N CYS A 155 15.47 11.65 24.02
CA CYS A 155 16.58 12.59 24.07
C CYS A 155 16.25 13.87 24.85
N TYR A 156 15.01 14.37 24.76
CA TYR A 156 14.53 15.49 25.58
C TYR A 156 14.50 15.14 27.08
N GLY A 157 14.15 13.91 27.42
CA GLY A 157 14.19 13.41 28.79
C GLY A 157 15.62 13.27 29.30
N THR A 158 16.50 12.61 28.52
CA THR A 158 17.87 12.34 28.94
C THR A 158 18.73 13.60 28.98
N SER A 159 18.46 14.62 28.17
CA SER A 159 19.16 15.93 28.25
C SER A 159 18.97 16.65 29.58
N ARG A 160 17.99 16.24 30.40
CA ARG A 160 17.79 16.78 31.75
C ARG A 160 18.71 16.16 32.80
N LEU A 161 19.43 15.09 32.47
CA LEU A 161 20.36 14.41 33.38
C LEU A 161 21.71 15.13 33.52
N GLY A 162 21.89 16.29 32.88
CA GLY A 162 23.08 17.14 32.97
C GLY A 162 24.21 16.67 32.05
N SER A 163 25.45 17.05 32.38
CA SER A 163 26.65 16.80 31.56
C SER A 163 27.21 15.39 31.66
N SER A 164 26.51 14.45 32.32
CA SER A 164 26.96 13.07 32.35
C SER A 164 26.90 12.46 30.95
N SER A 165 27.91 11.67 30.59
CA SER A 165 27.89 10.90 29.34
C SER A 165 26.69 9.95 29.21
N VAL A 166 26.01 9.63 30.33
CA VAL A 166 24.74 8.89 30.35
C VAL A 166 23.68 9.58 29.50
N THR A 167 23.70 10.91 29.40
CA THR A 167 22.72 11.72 28.65
C THR A 167 22.58 11.30 27.18
N TRP A 168 23.70 11.00 26.50
CA TRP A 168 23.69 10.57 25.10
C TRP A 168 23.76 9.05 24.93
N ARG A 169 24.30 8.33 25.92
CA ARG A 169 24.40 6.86 25.92
C ARG A 169 23.06 6.18 26.20
N LEU A 170 22.25 6.72 27.11
CA LEU A 170 20.98 6.12 27.52
C LEU A 170 19.97 5.94 26.36
N PRO A 171 19.74 6.93 25.47
CA PRO A 171 18.88 6.71 24.30
C PRO A 171 19.37 5.55 23.42
N LEU A 172 20.69 5.42 23.22
CA LEU A 172 21.30 4.35 22.43
C LEU A 172 21.18 2.99 23.13
N ALA A 173 21.33 2.95 24.45
CA ALA A 173 21.14 1.76 25.27
C ALA A 173 19.69 1.25 25.19
N ILE A 174 18.70 2.16 25.19
CA ILE A 174 17.29 1.80 25.00
C ILE A 174 17.08 1.20 23.61
N VAL A 175 17.62 1.82 22.56
CA VAL A 175 17.53 1.29 21.19
C VAL A 175 18.20 -0.08 21.08
N ALA A 176 19.36 -0.28 21.72
CA ALA A 176 20.05 -1.57 21.76
C ALA A 176 19.20 -2.66 22.43
N PHE A 177 18.62 -2.34 23.59
CA PHE A 177 17.71 -3.25 24.31
C PHE A 177 16.48 -3.58 23.46
N LEU A 178 15.84 -2.59 22.85
CA LEU A 178 14.68 -2.80 21.99
C LEU A 178 15.04 -3.63 20.76
N GLY A 179 16.23 -3.46 20.18
CA GLY A 179 16.69 -4.28 19.04
C GLY A 179 16.76 -5.76 19.38
N LEU A 180 17.23 -6.09 20.58
CA LEU A 180 17.23 -7.47 21.08
C LEU A 180 15.83 -7.96 21.44
N LEU A 181 15.03 -7.13 22.13
CA LEU A 181 13.67 -7.49 22.53
C LEU A 181 12.76 -7.76 21.31
N LEU A 182 12.79 -6.89 20.32
CA LEU A 182 11.94 -6.98 19.12
C LEU A 182 12.37 -8.10 18.18
N SER A 183 13.58 -8.66 18.34
CA SER A 183 13.98 -9.88 17.64
C SER A 183 13.14 -11.11 18.02
N MET A 184 12.51 -11.07 19.20
CA MET A 184 11.60 -12.12 19.69
C MET A 184 10.32 -12.23 18.86
N VAL A 185 10.07 -11.30 17.93
CA VAL A 185 8.97 -11.37 16.96
C VAL A 185 8.92 -12.70 16.21
N ALA A 186 10.09 -13.34 16.00
CA ALA A 186 10.18 -14.63 15.32
C ALA A 186 9.48 -15.79 16.04
N PHE A 187 9.21 -15.66 17.34
CA PHE A 187 8.49 -16.67 18.12
C PHE A 187 6.97 -16.45 18.11
N ILE A 188 6.51 -15.27 17.70
CA ILE A 188 5.09 -14.86 17.76
C ILE A 188 4.46 -14.89 16.37
N VAL A 189 5.23 -14.54 15.34
CA VAL A 189 4.72 -14.32 13.98
C VAL A 189 4.86 -15.58 13.13
N PRO A 190 3.77 -16.12 12.56
CA PRO A 190 3.85 -17.24 11.64
C PRO A 190 4.57 -16.87 10.34
N PRO A 191 5.18 -17.85 9.65
CA PRO A 191 5.81 -17.64 8.35
C PRO A 191 4.77 -17.19 7.31
N SER A 192 5.23 -16.44 6.30
CA SER A 192 4.37 -16.02 5.20
C SER A 192 3.83 -17.23 4.41
N PRO A 193 2.51 -17.26 4.08
CA PRO A 193 1.95 -18.27 3.18
C PRO A 193 2.66 -18.31 1.83
N ARG A 194 3.00 -17.15 1.24
CA ARG A 194 3.70 -17.08 -0.05
C ARG A 194 5.08 -17.70 0.02
N TRP A 195 5.81 -17.45 1.10
CA TRP A 195 7.12 -18.06 1.32
C TRP A 195 7.04 -19.58 1.53
N LEU A 196 6.02 -20.07 2.25
CA LEU A 196 5.81 -21.51 2.41
C LEU A 196 5.51 -22.19 1.06
N LEU A 197 4.69 -21.56 0.23
CA LEU A 197 4.39 -22.05 -1.12
C LEU A 197 5.63 -22.08 -2.01
N SER A 198 6.49 -21.06 -1.95
CA SER A 198 7.76 -21.04 -2.71
C SER A 198 8.79 -22.06 -2.21
N LYS A 199 8.52 -22.74 -1.09
CA LYS A 199 9.30 -23.88 -0.58
C LYS A 199 8.62 -25.23 -0.81
N GLY A 200 7.52 -25.26 -1.56
CA GLY A 200 6.73 -26.48 -1.78
C GLY A 200 5.98 -26.98 -0.53
N ARG A 201 5.93 -26.19 0.55
CA ARG A 201 5.27 -26.56 1.83
C ARG A 201 3.78 -26.22 1.78
N ILE A 202 3.07 -26.86 0.87
CA ILE A 202 1.67 -26.53 0.54
C ILE A 202 0.73 -26.70 1.74
N ASP A 203 0.82 -27.82 2.45
CA ASP A 203 -0.09 -28.12 3.57
C ASP A 203 0.07 -27.13 4.73
N GLU A 204 1.31 -26.72 5.00
CA GLU A 204 1.59 -25.69 5.99
C GLU A 204 1.06 -24.32 5.54
N ALA A 205 1.24 -23.97 4.26
CA ALA A 205 0.71 -22.73 3.71
C ALA A 205 -0.81 -22.64 3.86
N ARG A 206 -1.54 -23.72 3.55
CA ARG A 206 -3.01 -23.80 3.75
C ARG A 206 -3.39 -23.64 5.22
N THR A 207 -2.65 -24.26 6.12
CA THR A 207 -2.88 -24.14 7.56
C THR A 207 -2.73 -22.70 8.03
N VAL A 208 -1.66 -22.01 7.59
CA VAL A 208 -1.44 -20.61 7.91
C VAL A 208 -2.51 -19.70 7.28
N CYS A 209 -2.92 -19.92 6.03
CA CYS A 209 -4.01 -19.18 5.38
C CYS A 209 -5.30 -19.24 6.21
N ARG A 210 -5.69 -20.44 6.66
CA ARG A 210 -6.87 -20.64 7.52
C ARG A 210 -6.74 -19.92 8.86
N GLN A 211 -5.57 -19.98 9.50
CA GLN A 211 -5.32 -19.29 10.76
C GLN A 211 -5.39 -17.76 10.63
N LEU A 212 -4.96 -17.23 9.48
CA LEU A 212 -5.02 -15.81 9.15
C LEU A 212 -6.42 -15.35 8.70
N GLY A 213 -7.36 -16.27 8.47
CA GLY A 213 -8.69 -15.94 7.96
C GLY A 213 -8.66 -15.42 6.52
N ILE A 214 -7.71 -15.91 5.71
CA ILE A 214 -7.68 -15.71 4.26
C ILE A 214 -8.82 -16.56 3.67
N ASP A 215 -9.61 -15.97 2.78
CA ASP A 215 -10.75 -16.67 2.18
C ASP A 215 -10.30 -17.75 1.16
N GLU A 216 -11.18 -18.72 0.87
CA GLU A 216 -10.83 -19.83 0.00
C GLU A 216 -10.51 -19.40 -1.44
N VAL A 217 -11.07 -18.27 -1.89
CA VAL A 217 -10.84 -17.74 -3.24
C VAL A 217 -9.43 -17.18 -3.32
N GLU A 218 -9.05 -16.35 -2.36
CA GLU A 218 -7.72 -15.78 -2.19
C GLU A 218 -6.67 -16.88 -1.96
N GLU A 219 -6.98 -17.92 -1.18
CA GLU A 219 -6.11 -19.09 -1.03
C GLU A 219 -5.86 -19.80 -2.37
N LYS A 220 -6.92 -20.04 -3.17
CA LYS A 220 -6.80 -20.66 -4.50
C LYS A 220 -6.00 -19.80 -5.47
N GLU A 221 -6.19 -18.49 -5.45
CA GLU A 221 -5.40 -17.55 -6.25
C GLU A 221 -3.92 -17.56 -5.86
N LEU A 222 -3.61 -17.59 -4.56
CA LEU A 222 -2.23 -17.68 -4.06
C LEU A 222 -1.56 -18.99 -4.51
N LEU A 223 -2.30 -20.10 -4.46
CA LEU A 223 -1.82 -21.40 -4.94
C LEU A 223 -1.56 -21.37 -6.45
N ALA A 224 -2.51 -20.88 -7.25
CA ALA A 224 -2.34 -20.75 -8.70
C ALA A 224 -1.11 -19.90 -9.07
N GLN A 225 -0.91 -18.78 -8.37
CA GLN A 225 0.28 -17.92 -8.56
C GLN A 225 1.60 -18.65 -8.26
N ALA A 226 1.61 -19.54 -7.26
CA ALA A 226 2.80 -20.32 -6.92
C ALA A 226 3.15 -21.34 -8.02
N TYR A 227 2.15 -21.96 -8.65
CA TYR A 227 2.35 -22.89 -9.78
C TYR A 227 2.77 -22.18 -11.08
N ASP A 228 2.25 -20.97 -11.34
CA ASP A 228 2.57 -20.19 -12.54
C ASP A 228 3.96 -19.53 -12.51
N THR A 229 4.59 -19.45 -11.33
CA THR A 229 5.93 -18.88 -11.19
C THR A 229 6.96 -19.89 -11.68
N PRO A 230 7.68 -19.65 -12.80
CA PRO A 230 8.64 -20.63 -13.34
C PRO A 230 9.76 -20.89 -12.32
N GLY A 231 9.89 -22.13 -11.86
CA GLY A 231 10.82 -22.53 -10.78
C GLY A 231 10.26 -22.38 -9.35
N GLY A 232 9.00 -22.00 -9.18
CA GLY A 232 8.36 -21.80 -7.86
C GLY A 232 8.24 -23.06 -6.98
N LEU A 233 8.39 -24.24 -7.59
CA LEU A 233 8.42 -25.55 -6.92
C LEU A 233 9.71 -26.34 -7.21
N ASP A 234 10.55 -25.86 -8.13
CA ASP A 234 11.70 -26.61 -8.63
C ASP A 234 12.98 -26.18 -7.91
N GLY A 235 13.34 -26.93 -6.86
CA GLY A 235 14.71 -27.12 -6.40
C GLY A 235 15.42 -25.94 -5.71
N GLU A 236 16.26 -26.26 -4.73
CA GLU A 236 17.12 -25.29 -4.05
C GLU A 236 18.07 -24.61 -5.03
N THR A 237 17.77 -23.37 -5.41
CA THR A 237 18.71 -22.49 -6.10
C THR A 237 19.85 -22.08 -5.16
N SER A 238 21.06 -21.95 -5.70
CA SER A 238 22.17 -21.36 -4.95
C SER A 238 21.85 -19.91 -4.61
N LEU A 239 22.31 -19.41 -3.46
CA LEU A 239 22.19 -17.99 -3.09
C LEU A 239 22.72 -17.08 -4.20
N TRP A 240 23.78 -17.52 -4.89
CA TRP A 240 24.34 -16.76 -6.01
C TRP A 240 23.39 -16.68 -7.21
N GLN A 241 22.62 -17.74 -7.46
CA GLN A 241 21.60 -17.75 -8.52
C GLN A 241 20.42 -16.85 -8.16
N ASP A 242 19.97 -16.84 -6.89
CA ASP A 242 18.91 -15.94 -6.41
C ASP A 242 19.31 -14.46 -6.57
N ILE A 243 20.57 -14.15 -6.23
CA ILE A 243 21.14 -12.81 -6.43
C ILE A 243 21.19 -12.48 -7.94
N GLN A 244 21.68 -13.40 -8.78
CA GLN A 244 21.72 -13.20 -10.23
C GLN A 244 20.32 -12.99 -10.85
N HIS A 245 19.32 -13.74 -10.38
CA HIS A 245 17.92 -13.56 -10.77
C HIS A 245 17.42 -12.15 -10.40
N THR A 246 17.70 -11.69 -9.18
CA THR A 246 17.34 -10.34 -8.72
C THR A 246 17.94 -9.27 -9.64
N PHE A 247 19.23 -9.37 -9.98
CA PHE A 247 19.90 -8.43 -10.89
C PHE A 247 19.37 -8.51 -12.33
N ARG A 248 19.01 -9.71 -12.81
CA ARG A 248 18.36 -9.88 -14.11
C ARG A 248 16.99 -9.19 -14.14
N ASP A 249 16.24 -9.28 -13.06
CA ASP A 249 14.91 -8.65 -12.96
C ASP A 249 15.03 -7.12 -12.89
N PHE A 250 16.06 -6.59 -12.22
CA PHE A 250 16.41 -5.17 -12.31
C PHE A 250 16.74 -4.75 -13.75
N ARG A 251 17.50 -5.56 -14.49
CA ARG A 251 17.79 -5.30 -15.90
C ARG A 251 16.51 -5.31 -16.75
N CYS A 252 15.57 -6.22 -16.46
CA CYS A 252 14.27 -6.27 -17.12
C CYS A 252 13.39 -5.04 -16.79
N ALA A 253 13.46 -4.50 -15.57
CA ALA A 253 12.77 -3.26 -15.22
C ALA A 253 13.26 -2.06 -16.05
N PHE A 254 14.53 -2.07 -16.48
CA PHE A 254 15.12 -1.07 -17.37
C PHE A 254 15.08 -1.44 -18.86
N SER A 255 14.44 -2.54 -19.26
CA SER A 255 14.25 -2.88 -20.67
C SER A 255 12.99 -2.20 -21.24
N ALA A 256 12.94 -2.03 -22.56
CA ALA A 256 11.71 -1.62 -23.22
C ALA A 256 10.60 -2.69 -23.00
N PRO A 257 9.32 -2.30 -22.84
CA PRO A 257 8.77 -0.93 -22.81
C PRO A 257 8.75 -0.26 -21.42
N TYR A 258 9.30 -0.90 -20.38
CA TYR A 258 9.15 -0.47 -18.98
C TYR A 258 10.12 0.63 -18.53
N ARG A 259 11.25 0.79 -19.22
CA ARG A 259 12.37 1.67 -18.88
C ARG A 259 11.97 3.09 -18.44
N GLY A 260 11.02 3.73 -19.14
CA GLY A 260 10.59 5.10 -18.85
C GLY A 260 9.84 5.20 -17.53
N ARG A 261 8.97 4.22 -17.22
CA ARG A 261 8.23 4.16 -15.96
C ARG A 261 9.18 3.91 -14.80
N THR A 262 10.08 2.93 -14.94
CA THR A 262 11.08 2.61 -13.91
C THR A 262 12.01 3.79 -13.64
N ALA A 263 12.52 4.46 -14.67
CA ALA A 263 13.36 5.64 -14.51
C ALA A 263 12.62 6.77 -13.78
N PHE A 264 11.35 7.02 -14.14
CA PHE A 264 10.54 8.04 -13.48
C PHE A 264 10.21 7.67 -12.01
N ALA A 265 9.99 6.40 -11.70
CA ALA A 265 9.82 5.93 -10.33
C ALA A 265 11.09 6.15 -9.49
N CYS A 266 12.27 5.80 -10.01
CA CYS A 266 13.54 6.08 -9.35
C CYS A 266 13.76 7.58 -9.14
N PHE A 267 13.43 8.40 -10.15
CA PHE A 267 13.49 9.84 -10.05
C PHE A 267 12.57 10.38 -8.93
N LEU A 268 11.30 9.99 -8.89
CA LEU A 268 10.36 10.45 -7.88
C LEU A 268 10.78 10.05 -6.46
N MET A 269 11.20 8.81 -6.28
CA MET A 269 11.64 8.31 -4.97
C MET A 269 12.97 8.95 -4.52
N GLY A 270 13.91 9.19 -5.44
CA GLY A 270 15.12 9.96 -5.13
C GLY A 270 14.81 11.42 -4.78
N MET A 271 13.99 12.08 -5.60
CA MET A 271 13.60 13.47 -5.37
C MET A 271 12.71 13.68 -4.15
N GLN A 272 12.00 12.64 -3.69
CA GLN A 272 11.31 12.66 -2.41
C GLN A 272 12.25 13.07 -1.27
N GLN A 273 13.50 12.59 -1.28
CA GLN A 273 14.49 12.95 -0.27
C GLN A 273 15.06 14.34 -0.47
N PHE A 274 15.26 14.76 -1.72
CA PHE A 274 15.66 16.13 -2.06
C PHE A 274 14.57 17.18 -1.79
N SER A 275 13.38 16.79 -1.32
CA SER A 275 12.44 17.72 -0.68
C SER A 275 12.96 18.27 0.65
N GLY A 276 13.97 17.61 1.25
CA GLY A 276 14.59 18.02 2.50
C GLY A 276 13.95 17.40 3.76
N ILE A 277 13.00 16.47 3.64
CA ILE A 277 12.30 15.91 4.81
C ILE A 277 13.26 15.30 5.85
N ASP A 278 14.18 14.45 5.41
CA ASP A 278 15.11 13.76 6.31
C ASP A 278 16.22 14.72 6.77
N GLY A 279 16.59 15.72 5.96
CA GLY A 279 17.43 16.82 6.42
C GLY A 279 16.79 17.63 7.54
N VAL A 280 15.49 17.93 7.42
CA VAL A 280 14.71 18.62 8.45
C VAL A 280 14.58 17.75 9.70
N LEU A 281 14.39 16.44 9.56
CA LEU A 281 14.33 15.53 10.70
C LEU A 281 15.69 15.38 11.38
N TYR A 282 16.73 14.92 10.70
CA TYR A 282 18.03 14.69 11.33
C TYR A 282 18.62 15.93 11.97
N TYR A 283 18.37 17.11 11.40
CA TYR A 283 18.92 18.38 11.88
C TYR A 283 17.87 19.30 12.50
N ALA A 284 16.69 18.77 12.86
CA ALA A 284 15.63 19.56 13.51
C ALA A 284 16.16 20.39 14.69
N PRO A 285 17.01 19.84 15.59
CA PRO A 285 17.51 20.63 16.70
C PRO A 285 18.37 21.83 16.26
N ILE A 286 19.13 21.69 15.16
CA ILE A 286 19.94 22.77 14.61
C ILE A 286 19.02 23.83 14.01
N LEU A 287 18.04 23.43 13.21
CA LEU A 287 17.09 24.33 12.57
C LEU A 287 16.31 25.17 13.60
N PHE A 288 15.83 24.54 14.67
CA PHE A 288 15.12 25.25 15.74
C PHE A 288 16.03 26.18 16.54
N THR A 289 17.29 25.79 16.76
CA THR A 289 18.28 26.65 17.42
C THR A 289 18.62 27.86 16.54
N GLN A 290 18.81 27.67 15.23
CA GLN A 290 19.04 28.74 14.26
C GLN A 290 17.82 29.67 14.12
N ALA A 291 16.61 29.15 14.32
CA ALA A 291 15.40 29.97 14.41
C ALA A 291 15.29 30.72 15.75
N GLY A 292 16.16 30.52 16.73
CA GLY A 292 16.15 31.29 17.99
C GLY A 292 15.52 30.60 19.19
N LEU A 293 15.20 29.30 19.11
CA LEU A 293 14.87 28.51 20.30
C LEU A 293 16.17 28.17 21.03
N SER A 294 16.55 29.03 21.99
CA SER A 294 17.75 28.86 22.79
C SER A 294 17.60 27.70 23.79
N GLY A 295 18.60 26.81 23.80
CA GLY A 295 18.72 25.70 24.73
C GLY A 295 18.30 24.34 24.15
N GLU A 296 19.10 23.31 24.43
CA GLU A 296 18.88 21.92 24.00
C GLU A 296 17.45 21.45 24.30
N LYS A 297 16.93 21.80 25.48
CA LYS A 297 15.57 21.40 25.90
C LYS A 297 14.48 21.99 25.00
N ALA A 298 14.54 23.29 24.70
CA ALA A 298 13.53 23.94 23.87
C ALA A 298 13.56 23.40 22.43
N SER A 299 14.77 23.21 21.91
CA SER A 299 15.00 22.69 20.57
C SER A 299 14.58 21.22 20.42
N PHE A 300 14.88 20.36 21.40
CA PHE A 300 14.46 18.96 21.38
C PHE A 300 12.95 18.81 21.57
N LEU A 301 12.34 19.67 22.40
CA LEU A 301 10.89 19.70 22.54
C LEU A 301 10.20 20.10 21.23
N ALA A 302 10.68 21.16 20.56
CA ALA A 302 10.16 21.57 19.26
C ALA A 302 10.33 20.47 18.20
N SER A 303 11.46 19.78 18.20
CA SER A 303 11.71 18.64 17.33
C SER A 303 10.75 17.46 17.61
N GLY A 304 10.50 17.17 18.88
CA GLY A 304 9.49 16.19 19.30
C GLY A 304 8.07 16.58 18.88
N ILE A 305 7.73 17.88 18.93
CA ILE A 305 6.45 18.39 18.44
C ILE A 305 6.35 18.21 16.91
N SER A 306 7.41 18.47 16.14
CA SER A 306 7.44 18.16 14.70
C SER A 306 7.12 16.69 14.43
N ALA A 307 7.69 15.78 15.22
CA ALA A 307 7.43 14.35 15.07
C ALA A 307 5.98 13.98 15.42
N VAL A 308 5.39 14.61 16.45
CA VAL A 308 3.97 14.42 16.79
C VAL A 308 3.07 14.92 15.67
N VAL A 309 3.40 16.06 15.08
CA VAL A 309 2.70 16.61 13.92
C VAL A 309 2.78 15.65 12.73
N ILE A 310 3.95 15.06 12.45
CA ILE A 310 4.11 14.04 11.40
C ILE A 310 3.26 12.80 11.70
N LEU A 311 3.30 12.29 12.93
CA LEU A 311 2.49 11.14 13.35
C LEU A 311 0.99 11.41 13.16
N ALA A 312 0.52 12.56 13.64
CA ALA A 312 -0.86 12.99 13.52
C ALA A 312 -1.30 13.22 12.07
N ALA A 313 -0.40 13.72 11.21
CA ALA A 313 -0.65 13.91 9.78
C ALA A 313 -0.67 12.59 9.00
N THR A 314 0.19 11.63 9.36
CA THR A 314 0.34 10.36 8.66
C THR A 314 -0.93 9.51 8.72
N LEU A 315 -1.62 9.49 9.86
CA LEU A 315 -2.83 8.67 10.05
C LEU A 315 -3.96 9.05 9.08
N PRO A 316 -4.49 10.29 9.07
CA PRO A 316 -5.48 10.71 8.08
C PRO A 316 -4.95 10.60 6.66
N ALA A 317 -3.67 10.92 6.42
CA ALA A 317 -3.08 10.83 5.09
C ALA A 317 -3.18 9.41 4.52
N THR A 318 -2.95 8.37 5.33
CA THR A 318 -3.11 6.97 4.90
C THR A 318 -4.56 6.59 4.60
N ILE A 319 -5.51 7.08 5.39
CA ILE A 319 -6.95 6.79 5.21
C ILE A 319 -7.51 7.50 3.98
N PHE A 320 -7.19 8.79 3.84
CA PHE A 320 -7.69 9.62 2.74
C PHE A 320 -6.86 9.49 1.46
N ALA A 321 -5.76 8.73 1.49
CA ALA A 321 -4.90 8.54 0.33
C ALA A 321 -5.69 8.09 -0.90
N GLU A 322 -6.67 7.20 -0.75
CA GLU A 322 -7.45 6.64 -1.87
C GLU A 322 -8.49 7.60 -2.46
N GLN A 323 -8.93 8.59 -1.70
CA GLN A 323 -9.99 9.51 -2.14
C GLN A 323 -9.46 10.65 -3.02
N TRP A 324 -8.17 10.95 -2.90
CA TRP A 324 -7.52 12.04 -3.62
C TRP A 324 -6.67 11.46 -4.76
N GLY A 325 -6.85 11.98 -5.98
CA GLY A 325 -6.06 11.51 -7.12
C GLY A 325 -4.55 11.70 -6.90
N ARG A 326 -3.75 10.66 -7.20
CA ARG A 326 -2.27 10.62 -7.00
C ARG A 326 -1.55 11.83 -7.59
N ARG A 327 -1.99 12.25 -8.78
CA ARG A 327 -1.45 13.42 -9.47
C ARG A 327 -1.74 14.72 -8.70
N MET A 328 -2.97 14.91 -8.23
CA MET A 328 -3.35 16.10 -7.48
C MET A 328 -2.57 16.18 -6.15
N GLN A 329 -2.46 15.06 -5.43
CA GLN A 329 -1.64 14.97 -4.22
C GLN A 329 -0.19 15.38 -4.49
N SER A 330 0.41 14.84 -5.55
CA SER A 330 1.80 15.11 -5.92
C SER A 330 2.05 16.58 -6.30
N ILE A 331 1.15 17.17 -7.10
CA ILE A 331 1.27 18.57 -7.53
C ILE A 331 1.05 19.54 -6.36
N LEU A 332 -0.03 19.35 -5.60
CA LEU A 332 -0.36 20.18 -4.44
C LEU A 332 0.77 20.13 -3.41
N GLY A 333 1.28 18.92 -3.11
CA GLY A 333 2.42 18.72 -2.23
C GLY A 333 3.64 19.49 -2.69
N GLY A 334 3.94 19.42 -3.98
CA GLY A 334 5.05 20.13 -4.59
C GLY A 334 4.94 21.65 -4.46
N VAL A 335 3.78 22.22 -4.78
CA VAL A 335 3.51 23.66 -4.65
C VAL A 335 3.65 24.12 -3.19
N LEU A 336 3.09 23.38 -2.24
CA LEU A 336 3.17 23.70 -0.81
C LEU A 336 4.60 23.63 -0.30
N ILE A 337 5.34 22.55 -0.61
CA ILE A 337 6.73 22.37 -0.20
C ILE A 337 7.61 23.48 -0.78
N VAL A 338 7.47 23.80 -2.07
CA VAL A 338 8.22 24.89 -2.71
C VAL A 338 7.92 26.23 -2.03
N GLY A 339 6.64 26.55 -1.83
CA GLY A 339 6.23 27.80 -1.20
C GLY A 339 6.82 27.95 0.21
N LEU A 340 6.72 26.91 1.04
CA LEU A 340 7.24 26.92 2.41
C LEU A 340 8.77 27.02 2.44
N MET A 341 9.48 26.30 1.58
CA MET A 341 10.94 26.36 1.49
C MET A 341 11.42 27.72 0.98
N VAL A 342 10.74 28.32 0.00
CA VAL A 342 11.05 29.68 -0.47
C VAL A 342 10.81 30.71 0.64
N ILE A 343 9.69 30.63 1.37
CA ILE A 343 9.41 31.53 2.50
C ILE A 343 10.52 31.46 3.55
N MET A 344 10.89 30.25 3.99
CA MET A 344 11.98 30.06 4.96
C MET A 344 13.31 30.60 4.43
N GLY A 345 13.70 30.22 3.21
CA GLY A 345 14.93 30.68 2.57
C GLY A 345 14.99 32.20 2.41
N SER A 346 13.88 32.85 2.02
CA SER A 346 13.80 34.30 1.86
C SER A 346 13.85 35.05 3.18
N LEU A 347 13.25 34.53 4.25
CA LEU A 347 13.35 35.13 5.59
C LEU A 347 14.80 35.10 6.13
N TYR A 348 15.50 33.98 5.92
CA TYR A 348 16.92 33.89 6.27
C TYR A 348 17.82 34.75 5.38
N ALA A 349 17.55 34.82 4.07
CA ALA A 349 18.33 35.63 3.12
C ALA A 349 18.15 37.14 3.33
N SER A 350 16.96 37.57 3.74
CA SER A 350 16.65 38.99 4.06
C SER A 350 17.08 39.39 5.47
N GLY A 351 17.68 38.49 6.25
CA GLY A 351 18.15 38.76 7.60
C GLY A 351 17.03 39.03 8.62
N GLN A 352 15.79 38.61 8.34
CA GLN A 352 14.62 38.85 9.20
C GLN A 352 14.46 37.82 10.33
N VAL A 353 15.27 36.77 10.32
CA VAL A 353 15.30 35.75 11.37
C VAL A 353 16.36 36.15 12.40
N HIS A 354 15.91 36.73 13.51
CA HIS A 354 16.76 37.04 14.64
C HIS A 354 16.51 36.04 15.78
N PRO A 355 17.56 35.54 16.45
CA PRO A 355 17.39 34.59 17.55
C PRO A 355 16.58 35.16 18.73
N GLU A 356 16.80 36.43 19.05
CA GLU A 356 16.29 37.02 20.29
C GLU A 356 14.91 37.70 20.13
N TYR A 357 14.61 38.24 18.94
CA TYR A 357 13.42 39.06 18.71
C TYR A 357 12.85 38.89 17.28
N GLY A 358 11.71 39.51 17.00
CA GLY A 358 11.11 39.55 15.66
C GLY A 358 10.14 38.40 15.35
N ALA A 359 9.26 38.64 14.37
CA ALA A 359 8.26 37.66 13.96
C ALA A 359 8.84 36.55 13.06
N GLY A 360 9.94 36.84 12.35
CA GLY A 360 10.55 35.93 11.36
C GLY A 360 10.89 34.55 11.93
N ARG A 361 11.40 34.48 13.18
CA ARG A 361 11.66 33.20 13.86
C ARG A 361 10.43 32.31 14.00
N TRP A 362 9.31 32.90 14.39
CA TRP A 362 8.07 32.15 14.61
C TRP A 362 7.48 31.69 13.29
N VAL A 363 7.59 32.51 12.24
CA VAL A 363 7.18 32.12 10.88
C VAL A 363 7.99 30.91 10.40
N VAL A 364 9.32 30.90 10.58
CA VAL A 364 10.15 29.74 10.22
C VAL A 364 9.73 28.49 10.99
N ILE A 365 9.53 28.59 12.31
CA ILE A 365 9.08 27.45 13.14
C ILE A 365 7.76 26.88 12.63
N VAL A 366 6.77 27.75 12.35
CA VAL A 366 5.47 27.33 11.80
C VAL A 366 5.64 26.72 10.40
N CYS A 367 6.49 27.29 9.56
CA CYS A 367 6.79 26.74 8.23
C CYS A 367 7.43 25.35 8.29
N ILE A 368 8.28 25.05 9.28
CA ILE A 368 8.83 23.71 9.50
C ILE A 368 7.71 22.70 9.78
N TYR A 369 6.76 23.04 10.66
CA TYR A 369 5.61 22.18 10.95
C TYR A 369 4.68 22.03 9.74
N LEU A 370 4.35 23.11 9.06
CA LEU A 370 3.52 23.08 7.85
C LEU A 370 4.18 22.27 6.72
N PHE A 371 5.51 22.34 6.61
CA PHE A 371 6.27 21.55 5.65
C PHE A 371 6.14 20.05 5.96
N ALA A 372 6.30 19.68 7.23
CA ALA A 372 6.15 18.30 7.68
C ALA A 372 4.73 17.75 7.43
N ILE A 373 3.69 18.55 7.66
CA ILE A 373 2.30 18.22 7.35
C ILE A 373 2.12 18.05 5.84
N ALA A 374 2.54 19.04 5.06
CA ALA A 374 2.40 19.04 3.60
C ALA A 374 3.07 17.81 3.00
N PHE A 375 4.31 17.50 3.39
CA PHE A 375 5.04 16.32 2.95
C PHE A 375 4.31 15.02 3.31
N SER A 376 3.85 14.88 4.56
CA SER A 376 3.20 13.66 5.06
C SER A 376 1.88 13.37 4.36
N PHE A 377 1.06 14.40 4.10
CA PHE A 377 -0.22 14.26 3.41
C PHE A 377 -0.09 14.04 1.89
N THR A 378 1.07 14.34 1.31
CA THR A 378 1.24 14.34 -0.14
C THR A 378 2.33 13.36 -0.59
N TRP A 379 3.59 13.79 -0.61
CA TRP A 379 4.69 13.06 -1.23
C TRP A 379 5.05 11.78 -0.50
N ALA A 380 4.91 11.73 0.84
CA ALA A 380 5.24 10.55 1.64
C ALA A 380 4.49 9.30 1.15
N ILE A 381 3.19 9.44 0.94
CA ILE A 381 2.31 8.33 0.55
C ILE A 381 2.10 8.32 -0.97
N GLY A 382 1.83 9.48 -1.57
CA GLY A 382 1.45 9.60 -2.98
C GLY A 382 2.49 9.03 -3.94
N PHE A 383 3.78 9.32 -3.73
CA PHE A 383 4.84 8.80 -4.60
C PHE A 383 5.00 7.29 -4.47
N ARG A 384 5.02 6.76 -3.24
CA ARG A 384 5.20 5.33 -2.99
C ARG A 384 4.07 4.52 -3.60
N THR A 385 2.83 4.98 -3.41
CA THR A 385 1.64 4.33 -3.98
C THR A 385 1.65 4.39 -5.50
N TRP A 386 1.98 5.54 -6.09
CA TRP A 386 2.08 5.70 -7.53
C TRP A 386 3.13 4.76 -8.16
N VAL A 387 4.28 4.57 -7.51
CA VAL A 387 5.33 3.65 -8.00
C VAL A 387 4.77 2.23 -8.11
N VAL A 388 4.00 1.77 -7.14
CA VAL A 388 3.45 0.40 -7.16
C VAL A 388 2.32 0.26 -8.18
N GLU A 389 1.42 1.26 -8.27
CA GLU A 389 0.26 1.24 -9.17
C GLU A 389 0.64 1.39 -10.65
N SER A 390 1.64 2.22 -10.96
CA SER A 390 2.06 2.51 -12.34
C SER A 390 2.80 1.34 -13.01
N MET A 391 3.27 0.36 -12.24
CA MET A 391 4.12 -0.72 -12.74
C MET A 391 3.33 -1.98 -13.11
N PRO A 392 3.62 -2.57 -14.29
CA PRO A 392 3.08 -3.88 -14.67
C PRO A 392 3.49 -4.97 -13.68
N ARG A 393 2.62 -5.96 -13.46
CA ARG A 393 2.82 -7.03 -12.47
C ARG A 393 4.21 -7.68 -12.55
N ARG A 394 4.70 -7.96 -13.76
CA ARG A 394 6.00 -8.63 -14.01
C ARG A 394 7.20 -7.85 -13.48
N THR A 395 7.24 -6.53 -13.64
CA THR A 395 8.41 -5.70 -13.28
C THR A 395 8.17 -4.86 -12.02
N ARG A 396 6.96 -4.90 -11.44
CA ARG A 396 6.56 -4.10 -10.28
C ARG A 396 7.49 -4.25 -9.09
N SER A 397 7.82 -5.49 -8.70
CA SER A 397 8.71 -5.74 -7.57
C SER A 397 10.08 -5.10 -7.80
N SER A 398 10.71 -5.42 -8.93
CA SER A 398 12.04 -4.94 -9.32
C SER A 398 12.11 -3.42 -9.45
N ALA A 399 11.13 -2.81 -10.12
CA ALA A 399 11.05 -1.36 -10.26
C ALA A 399 10.84 -0.65 -8.92
N SER A 400 10.00 -1.22 -8.04
CA SER A 400 9.77 -0.66 -6.69
C SER A 400 11.04 -0.74 -5.84
N SER A 401 11.78 -1.86 -5.88
CA SER A 401 13.06 -2.02 -5.18
C SER A 401 14.13 -1.05 -5.69
N LEU A 402 14.24 -0.85 -7.00
CA LEU A 402 15.14 0.13 -7.61
C LEU A 402 14.78 1.57 -7.20
N ALA A 403 13.48 1.89 -7.17
CA ALA A 403 13.02 3.20 -6.76
C ALA A 403 13.31 3.46 -5.27
N GLN A 404 13.05 2.47 -4.40
CA GLN A 404 13.40 2.54 -2.98
C GLN A 404 14.92 2.66 -2.75
N SER A 405 15.73 1.96 -3.54
CA SER A 405 17.19 2.08 -3.48
C SER A 405 17.65 3.49 -3.86
N SER A 406 16.98 4.10 -4.85
CA SER A 406 17.22 5.48 -5.27
C SER A 406 16.83 6.47 -4.16
N ASN A 407 15.75 6.19 -3.42
CA ASN A 407 15.37 6.96 -2.22
C ASN A 407 16.51 6.96 -1.19
N TRP A 408 17.00 5.79 -0.78
CA TRP A 408 18.03 5.73 0.26
C TRP A 408 19.39 6.30 -0.18
N ALA A 409 19.76 6.13 -1.44
CA ALA A 409 20.95 6.78 -1.99
C ALA A 409 20.82 8.32 -1.96
N ALA A 410 19.65 8.86 -2.31
CA ALA A 410 19.38 10.29 -2.20
C ALA A 410 19.35 10.76 -0.74
N ASN A 411 18.78 9.96 0.17
CA ASN A 411 18.77 10.23 1.60
C ASN A 411 20.20 10.38 2.14
N TYR A 412 21.10 9.47 1.79
CA TYR A 412 22.51 9.55 2.17
C TYR A 412 23.13 10.90 1.76
N ILE A 413 22.90 11.33 0.52
CA ILE A 413 23.40 12.62 0.02
C ILE A 413 22.79 13.78 0.80
N VAL A 414 21.47 13.80 1.00
CA VAL A 414 20.77 14.87 1.72
C VAL A 414 21.25 14.94 3.17
N ALA A 415 21.34 13.81 3.87
CA ALA A 415 21.83 13.73 5.24
C ALA A 415 23.27 14.23 5.37
N LEU A 416 24.15 13.90 4.42
CA LEU A 416 25.55 14.35 4.41
C LEU A 416 25.69 15.86 4.11
N VAL A 417 24.92 16.36 3.14
CA VAL A 417 25.10 17.73 2.60
C VAL A 417 24.36 18.78 3.42
N THR A 418 23.22 18.44 4.03
CA THR A 418 22.40 19.40 4.80
C THR A 418 23.18 20.20 5.85
N PRO A 419 23.97 19.59 6.76
CA PRO A 419 24.68 20.37 7.78
C PRO A 419 25.76 21.25 7.15
N VAL A 420 26.41 20.80 6.07
CA VAL A 420 27.41 21.59 5.34
C VAL A 420 26.79 22.83 4.69
N LEU A 421 25.57 22.72 4.16
CA LEU A 421 24.85 23.86 3.60
C LEU A 421 24.41 24.84 4.69
N LEU A 422 23.89 24.33 5.81
CA LEU A 422 23.45 25.16 6.93
C LEU A 422 24.60 25.89 7.64
N ASP A 423 25.80 25.32 7.63
CA ASP A 423 27.01 25.96 8.15
C ASP A 423 27.52 27.08 7.23
N LYS A 424 27.48 26.88 5.90
CA LYS A 424 27.93 27.86 4.93
C LYS A 424 26.93 28.98 4.66
N SER A 425 25.64 28.73 4.80
CA SER A 425 24.57 29.69 4.51
C SER A 425 23.32 29.38 5.33
N SER A 426 22.71 30.43 5.88
CA SER A 426 21.42 30.34 6.59
C SER A 426 20.24 30.01 5.67
N PHE A 427 20.36 30.21 4.36
CA PHE A 427 19.25 30.05 3.40
C PHE A 427 19.50 29.01 2.30
N GLY A 428 20.76 28.63 2.05
CA GLY A 428 21.15 27.81 0.90
C GLY A 428 20.47 26.45 0.81
N ALA A 429 20.30 25.76 1.95
CA ALA A 429 19.62 24.47 2.02
C ALA A 429 18.15 24.58 1.57
N TYR A 430 17.43 25.61 2.02
CA TYR A 430 16.02 25.81 1.69
C TYR A 430 15.82 26.09 0.20
N TYR A 431 16.67 26.90 -0.44
CA TYR A 431 16.56 27.13 -1.89
C TYR A 431 16.93 25.89 -2.71
N LEU A 432 17.89 25.08 -2.26
CA LEU A 432 18.18 23.79 -2.91
C LEU A 432 16.93 22.89 -2.87
N PHE A 433 16.33 22.71 -1.70
CA PHE A 433 15.14 21.87 -1.54
C PHE A 433 13.93 22.43 -2.29
N ALA A 434 13.75 23.76 -2.32
CA ALA A 434 12.74 24.41 -3.15
C ALA A 434 12.97 24.14 -4.64
N GLY A 435 14.20 24.28 -5.13
CA GLY A 435 14.55 24.04 -6.53
C GLY A 435 14.32 22.59 -6.95
N CYS A 436 14.80 21.63 -6.16
CA CYS A 436 14.56 20.21 -6.39
C CYS A 436 13.07 19.88 -6.35
N SER A 437 12.32 20.46 -5.41
CA SER A 437 10.89 20.21 -5.30
C SER A 437 10.10 20.81 -6.48
N LEU A 438 10.52 21.98 -6.97
CA LEU A 438 9.94 22.63 -8.14
C LEU A 438 10.17 21.79 -9.41
N VAL A 439 11.42 21.35 -9.64
CA VAL A 439 11.76 20.46 -10.77
C VAL A 439 10.92 19.19 -10.72
N THR A 440 10.79 18.58 -9.54
CA THR A 440 9.98 17.37 -9.35
C THR A 440 8.50 17.63 -9.66
N THR A 441 7.96 18.77 -9.21
CA THR A 441 6.58 19.17 -9.48
C THR A 441 6.33 19.34 -10.98
N ILE A 442 7.26 19.99 -11.69
CA ILE A 442 7.20 20.14 -13.15
C ILE A 442 7.24 18.77 -13.83
N MET A 443 8.15 17.88 -13.40
CA MET A 443 8.22 16.51 -13.95
C MET A 443 6.95 15.72 -13.67
N VAL A 444 6.34 15.85 -12.49
CA VAL A 444 5.03 15.24 -12.18
C VAL A 444 3.96 15.75 -13.14
N ILE A 445 3.88 17.06 -13.37
CA ILE A 445 2.91 17.64 -14.30
C ILE A 445 3.10 17.06 -15.71
N LEU A 446 4.33 17.00 -16.19
CA LEU A 446 4.63 16.51 -17.54
C LEU A 446 4.40 15.01 -17.71
N PHE A 447 4.85 14.18 -16.76
CA PHE A 447 4.88 12.73 -16.91
C PHE A 447 3.67 12.00 -16.32
N MET A 448 3.05 12.51 -15.24
CA MET A 448 1.82 11.91 -14.70
C MET A 448 0.57 12.32 -15.49
N MET A 449 0.65 13.32 -16.38
CA MET A 449 -0.44 13.68 -17.32
C MET A 449 -0.84 12.54 -18.24
N PHE A 450 0.13 11.77 -18.70
CA PHE A 450 -0.06 10.78 -19.77
C PHE A 450 -0.15 9.34 -19.27
N ALA A 451 0.08 9.10 -17.97
CA ALA A 451 0.37 7.77 -17.45
C ALA A 451 -0.82 7.04 -16.81
N ILE A 452 -1.87 7.73 -16.35
CA ILE A 452 -2.99 7.09 -15.63
C ILE A 452 -4.31 7.82 -15.96
N PRO A 453 -5.26 7.20 -16.69
CA PRO A 453 -6.65 7.57 -16.59
C PRO A 453 -7.04 7.36 -15.13
N SER A 454 -7.41 8.43 -14.43
CA SER A 454 -7.91 8.36 -13.06
C SER A 454 -8.92 7.21 -12.95
N PRO A 455 -8.76 6.26 -12.01
CA PRO A 455 -9.87 5.38 -11.66
C PRO A 455 -10.94 6.30 -11.08
N LYS A 456 -11.96 6.63 -11.87
CA LYS A 456 -13.23 7.03 -11.29
C LYS A 456 -13.61 5.89 -10.33
N PRO A 457 -14.15 6.17 -9.13
CA PRO A 457 -14.78 5.11 -8.36
C PRO A 457 -15.77 4.44 -9.31
N LEU A 458 -15.64 3.13 -9.48
CA LEU A 458 -16.62 2.34 -10.20
C LEU A 458 -17.96 2.57 -9.50
N ARG A 459 -18.75 3.48 -10.06
CA ARG A 459 -20.18 3.56 -9.78
C ARG A 459 -20.70 2.21 -10.26
N LYS A 460 -21.04 1.33 -9.31
CA LYS A 460 -21.98 0.25 -9.59
C LYS A 460 -23.19 0.95 -10.23
N ASP A 461 -23.69 0.40 -11.32
CA ASP A 461 -24.80 0.90 -12.13
C ASP A 461 -24.34 1.74 -13.34
N THR A 462 -23.97 1.04 -14.41
CA THR A 462 -24.63 1.07 -15.75
C THR A 462 -23.70 0.45 -16.78
N GLY A 463 -24.18 -0.56 -17.51
CA GLY A 463 -23.47 -1.18 -18.62
C GLY A 463 -23.45 -0.24 -19.83
N ALA A 464 -22.31 0.37 -20.09
CA ALA A 464 -21.86 0.82 -21.42
C ALA A 464 -20.46 1.43 -21.26
N ALA A 465 -19.43 0.71 -21.70
CA ALA A 465 -18.05 1.19 -21.67
C ALA A 465 -17.79 2.05 -22.91
N ASP A 466 -17.80 3.37 -22.74
CA ASP A 466 -17.25 4.31 -23.73
C ASP A 466 -15.74 4.46 -23.47
N VAL A 467 -14.92 3.84 -24.32
CA VAL A 467 -13.45 3.87 -24.25
C VAL A 467 -12.92 4.69 -25.42
N SER A 468 -12.90 6.01 -25.27
CA SER A 468 -12.10 6.88 -26.13
C SER A 468 -10.77 7.21 -25.44
N VAL A 469 -9.72 6.43 -25.77
CA VAL A 469 -8.35 6.66 -25.30
C VAL A 469 -7.57 7.41 -26.38
N SER A 470 -7.19 8.66 -26.12
CA SER A 470 -6.19 9.35 -26.94
C SER A 470 -4.78 9.01 -26.44
N SER A 471 -3.99 8.30 -27.24
CA SER A 471 -2.61 7.94 -26.91
C SER A 471 -1.68 8.22 -28.08
N ARG A 472 -0.89 9.31 -27.99
CA ARG A 472 -0.04 9.83 -29.07
C ARG A 472 1.44 9.41 -28.98
N TRP A 473 1.77 8.27 -28.38
CA TRP A 473 3.16 7.84 -28.16
C TRP A 473 3.43 6.33 -28.34
N PHE A 474 2.59 5.61 -29.08
CA PHE A 474 2.79 4.17 -29.30
C PHE A 474 3.17 3.86 -30.75
N GLU A 475 4.47 3.67 -31.01
CA GLU A 475 5.02 3.03 -32.22
C GLU A 475 4.78 1.51 -32.22
N GLY A 476 3.54 1.10 -31.96
CA GLY A 476 3.01 -0.26 -32.12
C GLY A 476 1.63 -0.28 -32.79
N ASP A 477 1.29 0.82 -33.45
CA ASP A 477 -0.08 1.20 -33.81
C ASP A 477 -0.65 0.36 -34.98
N LYS A 478 0.18 -0.32 -35.78
CA LYS A 478 -0.32 -1.13 -36.91
C LYS A 478 -0.88 -2.49 -36.48
N GLU A 479 -0.17 -3.22 -35.63
CA GLU A 479 -0.64 -4.53 -35.16
C GLU A 479 -1.81 -4.41 -34.17
N ARG A 480 -1.81 -3.35 -33.33
CA ARG A 480 -2.91 -3.13 -32.38
C ARG A 480 -4.19 -2.64 -33.04
N ARG A 481 -4.11 -1.80 -34.08
CA ARG A 481 -5.28 -1.43 -34.89
C ARG A 481 -5.84 -2.64 -35.63
N SER A 482 -4.97 -3.45 -36.24
CA SER A 482 -5.35 -4.73 -36.87
C SER A 482 -6.10 -5.66 -35.91
N LEU A 483 -5.62 -5.82 -34.68
CA LEU A 483 -6.27 -6.64 -33.65
C LEU A 483 -7.59 -6.03 -33.15
N ALA A 484 -7.67 -4.71 -32.99
CA ALA A 484 -8.91 -4.03 -32.62
C ALA A 484 -9.99 -4.16 -33.71
N ASP A 485 -9.60 -3.99 -34.97
CA ASP A 485 -10.49 -4.17 -36.12
C ASP A 485 -10.96 -5.63 -36.25
N GLN A 486 -10.09 -6.61 -35.97
CA GLN A 486 -10.44 -8.04 -35.94
C GLN A 486 -11.42 -8.37 -34.80
N LEU A 487 -11.22 -7.80 -33.61
CA LEU A 487 -12.11 -8.02 -32.47
C LEU A 487 -13.50 -7.39 -32.71
N GLN A 488 -13.54 -6.19 -33.28
CA GLN A 488 -14.79 -5.52 -33.61
C GLN A 488 -15.55 -6.24 -34.73
N ALA A 489 -14.84 -6.80 -35.72
CA ALA A 489 -15.41 -7.66 -36.74
C ALA A 489 -15.98 -8.96 -36.15
N LEU A 490 -15.29 -9.56 -35.17
CA LEU A 490 -15.73 -10.78 -34.48
C LEU A 490 -16.97 -10.52 -33.63
N GLU A 491 -17.02 -9.42 -32.87
CA GLU A 491 -18.20 -9.03 -32.10
C GLU A 491 -19.42 -8.81 -33.01
N THR A 492 -19.23 -8.12 -34.14
CA THR A 492 -20.30 -7.90 -35.13
C THR A 492 -20.79 -9.21 -35.75
N GLN A 493 -19.90 -10.19 -35.94
CA GLN A 493 -20.27 -11.51 -36.46
C GLN A 493 -21.05 -12.32 -35.42
N ILE A 494 -20.60 -12.32 -34.16
CA ILE A 494 -21.31 -12.99 -33.06
C ILE A 494 -22.71 -12.42 -32.89
N GLN A 495 -22.88 -11.10 -32.96
CA GLN A 495 -24.18 -10.45 -32.85
C GLN A 495 -25.14 -10.90 -33.97
N ARG A 496 -24.64 -10.98 -35.22
CA ARG A 496 -25.42 -11.48 -36.37
C ARG A 496 -25.78 -12.96 -36.26
N ASP A 497 -24.87 -13.78 -35.75
CA ASP A 497 -25.12 -15.20 -35.55
C ASP A 497 -26.19 -15.43 -34.47
N ILE A 498 -26.21 -14.61 -33.41
CA ILE A 498 -27.25 -14.61 -32.38
C ILE A 498 -28.61 -14.20 -32.95
N GLU A 499 -28.68 -13.13 -33.75
CA GLU A 499 -29.92 -12.69 -34.39
C GLU A 499 -30.47 -13.75 -35.36
N THR A 500 -29.58 -14.38 -36.14
CA THR A 500 -29.96 -15.45 -37.08
C THR A 500 -30.46 -16.70 -36.33
N ALA A 501 -29.82 -17.05 -35.21
CA ALA A 501 -30.28 -18.14 -34.35
C ALA A 501 -31.64 -17.83 -33.71
N ALA A 502 -31.86 -16.58 -33.27
CA ALA A 502 -33.14 -16.14 -32.73
C ALA A 502 -34.26 -16.20 -33.77
N GLU A 503 -34.01 -15.80 -35.03
CA GLU A 503 -34.98 -15.94 -36.12
C GLU A 503 -35.29 -17.40 -36.47
N LEU A 504 -34.28 -18.28 -36.46
CA LEU A 504 -34.47 -19.71 -36.70
C LEU A 504 -35.30 -20.35 -35.58
N VAL A 505 -35.03 -20.01 -34.32
CA VAL A 505 -35.83 -20.45 -33.18
C VAL A 505 -37.26 -19.91 -33.28
N ALA A 506 -37.45 -18.64 -33.64
CA ALA A 506 -38.78 -18.06 -33.83
C ALA A 506 -39.57 -18.76 -34.95
N LYS A 507 -38.93 -19.07 -36.09
CA LYS A 507 -39.54 -19.86 -37.17
C LYS A 507 -39.83 -21.31 -36.77
N GLN A 508 -39.01 -21.89 -35.90
CA GLN A 508 -39.20 -23.26 -35.43
C GLN A 508 -40.32 -23.35 -34.39
N VAL A 509 -40.48 -22.32 -33.56
CA VAL A 509 -41.63 -22.15 -32.66
C VAL A 509 -42.91 -21.92 -33.47
N ALA A 510 -42.88 -21.05 -34.49
CA ALA A 510 -44.02 -20.75 -35.35
C ALA A 510 -44.44 -21.92 -36.27
N SER A 511 -43.55 -22.86 -36.57
CA SER A 511 -43.85 -24.06 -37.36
C SER A 511 -44.21 -25.28 -36.51
N SER A 512 -44.08 -25.18 -35.19
CA SER A 512 -44.48 -26.25 -34.29
C SER A 512 -45.96 -26.12 -33.94
N SER A 513 -46.71 -27.20 -34.16
CA SER A 513 -48.15 -27.42 -33.90
C SER A 513 -48.56 -27.30 -32.41
N ILE A 514 -47.95 -26.40 -31.66
CA ILE A 514 -48.15 -26.23 -30.22
C ILE A 514 -49.39 -25.37 -29.97
N GLU A 515 -49.61 -24.28 -30.72
CA GLU A 515 -50.82 -23.46 -30.58
C GLU A 515 -52.11 -24.24 -30.92
N ASP A 516 -52.10 -25.02 -32.02
CA ASP A 516 -53.26 -25.83 -32.40
C ASP A 516 -53.56 -26.93 -31.36
N ARG A 517 -52.51 -27.60 -30.83
CA ARG A 517 -52.69 -28.64 -29.81
C ARG A 517 -53.12 -28.10 -28.46
N PHE A 518 -52.69 -26.89 -28.11
CA PHE A 518 -53.09 -26.23 -26.87
C PHE A 518 -54.54 -25.75 -26.94
N THR A 519 -54.96 -25.23 -28.10
CA THR A 519 -56.33 -24.79 -28.35
C THR A 519 -57.30 -25.98 -28.42
N GLU A 520 -56.89 -27.09 -29.02
CA GLU A 520 -57.66 -28.35 -29.04
C GLU A 520 -57.77 -28.98 -27.63
N ALA A 521 -56.71 -28.90 -26.82
CA ALA A 521 -56.72 -29.38 -25.43
C ALA A 521 -57.64 -28.53 -24.53
N LEU A 522 -57.65 -27.20 -24.70
CA LEU A 522 -58.57 -26.30 -24.00
C LEU A 522 -60.03 -26.51 -24.43
N ARG A 523 -60.26 -26.83 -25.72
CA ARG A 523 -61.60 -27.17 -26.24
C ARG A 523 -62.14 -28.47 -25.64
N LYS A 524 -61.30 -29.51 -25.55
CA LYS A 524 -61.66 -30.78 -24.90
C LYS A 524 -61.95 -30.64 -23.41
N LYS A 525 -61.19 -29.80 -22.70
CA LYS A 525 -61.40 -29.54 -21.27
C LYS A 525 -62.73 -28.84 -20.99
N ARG A 526 -63.13 -27.87 -21.85
CA ARG A 526 -64.46 -27.25 -21.79
C ARG A 526 -65.61 -28.19 -22.13
N GLU A 527 -65.41 -29.18 -23.00
CA GLU A 527 -66.43 -30.19 -23.33
C GLU A 527 -66.59 -31.27 -22.24
N GLU A 528 -65.56 -31.54 -21.43
CA GLU A 528 -65.65 -32.43 -20.27
C GLU A 528 -66.34 -31.80 -19.06
N GLU A 529 -66.19 -30.49 -18.86
CA GLU A 529 -66.85 -29.74 -17.77
C GLU A 529 -68.34 -29.43 -18.04
N ALA A 530 -68.85 -29.69 -19.25
CA ALA A 530 -70.21 -29.36 -19.68
C ALA A 530 -71.17 -30.57 -19.81
N LYS A 531 -70.92 -31.69 -19.12
CA LYS A 531 -71.84 -32.85 -19.11
C LYS A 531 -72.77 -32.85 -17.88
N PRO A 532 -74.10 -32.83 -18.06
CA PRO A 532 -75.08 -32.79 -16.97
C PRO A 532 -75.39 -34.21 -16.50
N GLU A 533 -74.52 -34.82 -15.70
CA GLU A 533 -74.83 -36.10 -15.04
C GLU A 533 -73.90 -36.30 -13.83
N LYS A 534 -74.12 -35.48 -12.78
CA LYS A 534 -73.74 -35.69 -11.36
C LYS A 534 -73.98 -34.40 -10.55
N THR A 535 -75.24 -34.03 -10.37
CA THR A 535 -75.66 -33.18 -9.24
C THR A 535 -76.96 -33.76 -8.69
N ASN A 536 -76.86 -34.36 -7.50
CA ASN A 536 -77.97 -34.84 -6.69
C ASN A 536 -78.66 -33.62 -6.04
N PRO A 537 -79.98 -33.46 -6.14
CA PRO A 537 -80.71 -32.29 -5.62
C PRO A 537 -81.22 -32.54 -4.20
N GLU A 538 -80.34 -32.60 -3.21
CA GLU A 538 -80.67 -32.39 -1.79
C GLU A 538 -79.47 -31.69 -1.15
N GLU A 539 -79.73 -30.68 -0.31
CA GLU A 539 -78.76 -29.73 0.27
C GLU A 539 -78.42 -28.49 -0.58
N THR A 540 -79.35 -27.52 -0.63
CA THR A 540 -79.05 -26.11 -0.31
C THR A 540 -80.35 -25.29 -0.28
N ASN A 541 -80.69 -24.80 0.91
CA ASN A 541 -81.89 -24.03 1.24
C ASN A 541 -81.67 -22.52 0.95
N PRO A 542 -82.53 -21.82 0.19
CA PRO A 542 -82.34 -20.41 -0.17
C PRO A 542 -83.16 -19.43 0.70
N GLU A 543 -82.85 -19.30 1.99
CA GLU A 543 -83.45 -18.27 2.86
C GLU A 543 -82.46 -17.40 3.68
N GLU A 544 -81.14 -17.53 3.47
CA GLU A 544 -80.16 -16.69 4.19
C GLU A 544 -79.17 -16.00 3.26
N THR A 545 -79.60 -14.94 2.56
CA THR A 545 -78.70 -13.84 2.16
C THR A 545 -79.48 -12.53 1.99
N ASN A 546 -79.33 -11.62 2.97
CA ASN A 546 -79.88 -10.26 2.99
C ASN A 546 -78.91 -9.27 2.32
N PRO A 547 -79.32 -8.45 1.32
CA PRO A 547 -78.44 -7.56 0.57
C PRO A 547 -78.51 -6.08 1.01
N GLU A 548 -78.10 -5.74 2.25
CA GLU A 548 -78.08 -4.34 2.73
C GLU A 548 -76.73 -3.80 3.28
N GLU A 549 -75.59 -4.48 3.10
CA GLU A 549 -74.30 -4.01 3.66
C GLU A 549 -73.14 -3.90 2.66
N THR A 550 -73.32 -3.24 1.51
CA THR A 550 -72.16 -2.75 0.73
C THR A 550 -72.44 -1.38 0.10
N ASN A 551 -71.94 -0.32 0.73
CA ASN A 551 -71.97 1.06 0.25
C ASN A 551 -70.81 1.34 -0.73
N PRO A 552 -71.03 1.87 -1.96
CA PRO A 552 -69.98 2.10 -2.97
C PRO A 552 -69.16 3.40 -2.85
N GLU A 553 -69.28 4.19 -1.77
CA GLU A 553 -68.65 5.53 -1.68
C GLU A 553 -67.23 5.60 -1.06
N GLU A 554 -66.54 4.48 -0.78
CA GLU A 554 -65.22 4.50 -0.12
C GLU A 554 -64.02 4.03 -0.98
N THR A 555 -64.11 4.00 -2.31
CA THR A 555 -62.94 3.71 -3.16
C THR A 555 -62.59 4.89 -4.06
N ASN A 556 -61.68 5.75 -3.58
CA ASN A 556 -61.11 6.89 -4.31
C ASN A 556 -60.06 6.41 -5.35
N PRO A 557 -60.14 6.79 -6.64
CA PRO A 557 -59.23 6.32 -7.70
C PRO A 557 -57.86 7.04 -7.81
N GLU A 558 -57.50 7.96 -6.90
CA GLU A 558 -56.28 8.79 -7.05
C GLU A 558 -55.00 8.29 -6.33
N GLU A 559 -54.98 7.07 -5.77
CA GLU A 559 -53.80 6.53 -5.06
C GLU A 559 -53.15 5.26 -5.66
N THR A 560 -53.40 4.93 -6.92
CA THR A 560 -52.65 3.84 -7.60
C THR A 560 -51.81 4.37 -8.75
N ASN A 561 -50.56 4.74 -8.45
CA ASN A 561 -49.51 5.06 -9.41
C ASN A 561 -48.95 3.76 -10.06
N PRO A 562 -48.96 3.61 -11.40
CA PRO A 562 -48.51 2.37 -12.07
C PRO A 562 -46.99 2.16 -12.19
N GLU A 563 -46.14 2.98 -11.58
CA GLU A 563 -44.67 2.89 -11.73
C GLU A 563 -43.94 2.06 -10.64
N GLU A 564 -44.65 1.40 -9.71
CA GLU A 564 -44.04 0.56 -8.66
C GLU A 564 -44.45 -0.93 -8.69
N THR A 565 -44.48 -1.55 -9.87
CA THR A 565 -44.49 -3.03 -9.98
C THR A 565 -43.38 -3.52 -10.88
N ASN A 566 -42.21 -3.77 -10.28
CA ASN A 566 -41.05 -4.42 -10.90
C ASN A 566 -41.21 -5.96 -10.85
N PRO A 567 -41.19 -6.69 -11.98
CA PRO A 567 -41.46 -8.13 -12.02
C PRO A 567 -40.23 -9.04 -11.77
N GLU A 568 -39.34 -8.71 -10.82
CA GLU A 568 -38.14 -9.51 -10.52
C GLU A 568 -38.09 -10.16 -9.13
N GLU A 569 -39.17 -10.13 -8.35
CA GLU A 569 -39.27 -10.90 -7.10
C GLU A 569 -40.33 -11.99 -7.18
N THR A 570 -40.03 -13.07 -7.91
CA THR A 570 -40.60 -14.41 -7.63
C THR A 570 -39.51 -15.48 -7.77
N ASN A 571 -39.02 -15.94 -6.62
CA ASN A 571 -38.09 -17.05 -6.48
C ASN A 571 -38.87 -18.38 -6.56
N PRO A 572 -38.53 -19.35 -7.43
CA PRO A 572 -39.16 -20.66 -7.46
C PRO A 572 -38.31 -21.67 -6.68
N GLU A 573 -38.35 -21.62 -5.35
CA GLU A 573 -37.95 -22.74 -4.50
C GLU A 573 -39.00 -22.91 -3.40
N ASP A 574 -40.12 -23.55 -3.73
CA ASP A 574 -40.93 -24.32 -2.78
C ASP A 574 -42.01 -25.11 -3.53
N GLU A 575 -41.71 -26.35 -3.92
CA GLU A 575 -42.75 -27.39 -4.02
C GLU A 575 -42.13 -28.79 -3.82
N LYS A 576 -42.61 -29.48 -2.78
CA LYS A 576 -42.28 -30.86 -2.41
C LYS A 576 -43.15 -31.85 -3.20
N CYS A 577 -42.52 -32.90 -3.73
CA CYS A 577 -42.93 -34.33 -3.79
C CYS A 577 -42.12 -34.99 -4.92
N GLY A 578 -41.52 -36.17 -4.85
CA GLY A 578 -41.84 -37.38 -4.10
C GLY A 578 -41.77 -38.57 -5.07
N GLN A 579 -40.76 -39.43 -4.90
CA GLN A 579 -40.62 -40.82 -5.44
C GLN A 579 -40.73 -41.08 -6.95
N PHE A 580 -39.65 -41.58 -7.57
CA PHE A 580 -39.67 -42.85 -8.33
C PHE A 580 -38.24 -43.39 -8.57
N ASP A 581 -38.19 -44.71 -8.73
CA ASP A 581 -37.13 -45.67 -8.43
C ASP A 581 -36.06 -45.87 -9.54
N GLN A 582 -35.00 -46.56 -9.13
CA GLN A 582 -33.77 -47.01 -9.79
C GLN A 582 -33.89 -47.50 -11.25
N SER A 583 -32.95 -47.09 -12.10
CA SER A 583 -31.98 -47.99 -12.77
C SER A 583 -31.10 -47.23 -13.77
N LEU A 584 -29.89 -47.75 -13.99
CA LEU A 584 -28.86 -47.43 -15.01
C LEU A 584 -27.61 -46.68 -14.52
N ARG A 585 -26.64 -47.50 -14.08
CA ARG A 585 -25.21 -47.14 -13.93
C ARG A 585 -24.59 -46.80 -15.30
N PRO A 586 -23.68 -45.82 -15.41
CA PRO A 586 -22.82 -45.70 -16.59
C PRO A 586 -21.58 -46.61 -16.45
N ARG A 587 -21.40 -47.49 -17.44
CA ARG A 587 -20.19 -48.30 -17.64
C ARG A 587 -19.02 -47.41 -18.11
N ARG A 588 -17.88 -47.54 -17.42
CA ARG A 588 -16.54 -47.17 -17.90
C ARG A 588 -16.30 -47.73 -19.31
N ARG A 589 -15.83 -46.91 -20.25
CA ARG A 589 -15.21 -47.38 -21.50
C ARG A 589 -13.71 -47.09 -21.50
N ALA A 590 -12.96 -48.18 -21.55
CA ALA A 590 -11.53 -48.24 -21.74
C ALA A 590 -11.15 -47.84 -23.17
N ARG A 591 -10.02 -47.14 -23.30
CA ARG A 591 -9.24 -47.01 -24.54
C ARG A 591 -8.40 -48.26 -24.77
N MET A 592 -8.29 -48.68 -26.03
CA MET A 592 -7.25 -49.56 -26.61
C MET A 592 -7.50 -49.64 -28.15
N PRO A 593 -6.53 -50.05 -28.99
CA PRO A 593 -5.84 -49.15 -29.94
C PRO A 593 -5.91 -49.64 -31.41
N GLU A 594 -4.94 -49.21 -32.23
CA GLU A 594 -4.59 -49.55 -33.64
C GLU A 594 -5.04 -48.49 -34.67
N LYS A 595 -4.21 -48.01 -35.61
CA LYS A 595 -3.00 -48.56 -36.25
C LYS A 595 -1.91 -47.51 -36.44
#